data_AF-A0A5C3FPQ1-F1
#
_entry.id   AF-A0A5C3FPQ1-F1
#
_cell.length_a   1.000
_cell.length_b   1.000
_cell.length_c   1.000
_cell.angle_alpha   90.00
_cell.angle_beta   90.00
_cell.angle_gamma   90.00
#
_symmetry.space_group_name_H-M   'P 1'
#
loop_
_entity.id
_entity.type
_entity.pdbx_description
1 polymer ?
#
loop_
_entity_poly.entity_id
_entity_poly.type
_entity_poly.pdbx_seq_one_letter_code
_entity_poly.pdbx_strand_id
1 'polypeptide(L)'
;MADPTEAAAASRRQEELQKQVLESELKTLPSDAKVYNAIATPLEAPLIAHAHGQHAFFPNLDAKTSLQDVQRQKRVLLANLGQLNE
;
A
#
# COMPACT_ATOMS: atom_id res chain seq x y z
N MET A 1 7.06 -2.65 -30.41
CA MET A 1 6.86 -3.52 -29.24
C MET A 1 7.82 -3.04 -28.19
N ALA A 2 7.33 -2.61 -27.01
CA ALA A 2 8.21 -2.14 -25.94
C ALA A 2 9.05 -3.32 -25.43
N ASP A 3 10.34 -3.06 -25.19
CA ASP A 3 11.26 -4.06 -24.66
C ASP A 3 10.74 -4.53 -23.29
N PRO A 4 10.68 -5.85 -22.99
CA PRO A 4 10.19 -6.34 -21.70
C PRO A 4 10.97 -5.76 -20.51
N THR A 5 12.22 -5.35 -20.74
CA THR A 5 13.09 -4.67 -19.79
C THR A 5 12.61 -3.25 -19.46
N GLU A 6 12.12 -2.52 -20.47
CA GLU A 6 11.63 -1.15 -20.34
C GLU A 6 10.24 -1.12 -19.67
N ALA A 7 9.39 -2.09 -19.98
CA ALA A 7 8.09 -2.27 -19.33
C ALA A 7 8.24 -2.61 -17.83
N ALA A 8 9.21 -3.47 -17.48
CA ALA A 8 9.51 -3.79 -16.09
C ALA A 8 10.06 -2.57 -15.31
N ALA A 9 10.93 -1.77 -15.94
CA ALA A 9 11.45 -0.54 -15.36
C ALA A 9 10.35 0.52 -15.13
N ALA A 10 9.44 0.69 -16.10
CA ALA A 10 8.30 1.60 -15.98
C ALA A 10 7.34 1.18 -14.85
N SER A 11 7.04 -0.11 -14.75
CA SER A 11 6.17 -0.65 -13.69
C SER A 11 6.78 -0.45 -12.30
N ARG A 12 8.09 -0.65 -12.15
CA ARG A 12 8.80 -0.42 -10.87
C ARG A 12 8.78 1.05 -10.47
N ARG A 13 9.03 1.96 -11.42
CA ARG A 13 8.96 3.40 -11.17
C ARG A 13 7.55 3.84 -10.75
N GLN A 14 6.53 3.26 -11.38
CA GLN A 14 5.14 3.52 -11.01
C GLN A 14 4.83 3.01 -9.60
N GLU A 15 5.31 1.82 -9.22
CA GLU A 15 5.15 1.28 -7.86
C GLU A 15 5.83 2.17 -6.80
N GLU A 16 7.04 2.68 -7.07
CA GLU A 16 7.72 3.60 -6.16
C GLU A 16 6.94 4.91 -5.97
N LEU A 17 6.47 5.51 -7.08
CA LEU A 17 5.65 6.73 -7.04
C LEU A 17 4.35 6.51 -6.26
N GLN A 18 3.68 5.36 -6.45
CA GLN A 18 2.50 5.01 -5.68
C GLN A 18 2.78 4.95 -4.18
N LYS A 19 3.91 4.36 -3.76
CA LYS A 19 4.29 4.33 -2.33
C LYS A 19 4.60 5.72 -1.79
N GLN A 20 5.25 6.59 -2.57
CA GLN A 20 5.54 7.98 -2.16
C GLN A 20 4.27 8.82 -1.99
N VAL A 21 3.32 8.69 -2.92
CA VAL A 21 2.02 9.37 -2.83
C VAL A 21 1.26 8.89 -1.59
N LEU A 22 1.15 7.57 -1.40
CA LEU A 22 0.43 6.99 -0.26
C LEU A 22 1.06 7.39 1.09
N GLU A 23 2.39 7.43 1.19
CA GLU A 23 3.08 7.93 2.38
C GLU A 23 2.74 9.40 2.66
N SER A 24 2.65 10.23 1.62
CA SER A 24 2.34 11.65 1.75
C SER A 24 0.89 11.87 2.18
N GLU A 25 -0.06 11.17 1.57
CA GLU A 25 -1.48 11.24 1.93
C GLU A 25 -1.70 10.81 3.38
N LEU A 26 -1.10 9.69 3.81
CA LEU A 26 -1.22 9.21 5.19
C LEU A 26 -0.66 10.21 6.23
N LYS A 27 0.40 10.95 5.90
CA LYS A 27 0.94 12.01 6.78
C LYS A 27 0.03 13.22 6.91
N THR A 28 -0.81 13.48 5.90
CA THR A 28 -1.76 14.61 5.91
C THR A 28 -3.06 14.30 6.64
N LEU A 29 -3.31 13.01 6.94
CA LEU A 29 -4.51 12.61 7.66
C LEU A 29 -4.45 13.05 9.14
N PRO A 30 -5.61 13.40 9.73
CA PRO A 30 -5.69 13.62 11.17
C PRO A 30 -5.42 12.32 11.93
N SER A 31 -4.93 12.42 13.17
CA SER A 31 -4.45 11.28 13.94
C SER A 31 -5.53 10.25 14.30
N ASP A 32 -6.80 10.64 14.22
CA ASP A 32 -7.98 9.81 14.46
C ASP A 32 -8.62 9.27 13.16
N ALA A 33 -8.01 9.55 12.00
CA ALA A 33 -8.49 9.05 10.72
C ALA A 33 -8.47 7.51 10.68
N LYS A 34 -9.59 6.93 10.27
CA LYS A 34 -9.70 5.50 9.99
C LYS A 34 -9.19 5.22 8.58
N VAL A 35 -8.18 4.39 8.47
CA VAL A 35 -7.62 3.97 7.19
C VAL A 35 -7.98 2.50 6.96
N TYR A 36 -8.45 2.22 5.76
CA TYR A 36 -8.88 0.88 5.35
C TYR A 36 -7.98 0.40 4.23
N ASN A 37 -7.43 -0.81 4.40
CA ASN A 37 -6.63 -1.43 3.36
C ASN A 37 -7.56 -2.15 2.36
N ALA A 38 -7.36 -1.91 1.06
CA ALA A 38 -8.13 -2.56 0.00
C ALA A 38 -7.67 -4.01 -0.28
N ILE A 39 -6.56 -4.45 0.33
CA ILE A 39 -6.03 -5.80 0.15
C ILE A 39 -6.65 -6.75 1.19
N ALA A 40 -7.11 -7.91 0.73
CA ALA A 40 -7.61 -8.99 1.59
C ALA A 40 -6.46 -9.60 2.41
N THR A 41 -6.15 -9.03 3.58
CA THR A 41 -5.31 -9.67 4.59
C THR A 41 -6.17 -10.44 5.61
N PRO A 42 -5.73 -11.62 6.09
CA PRO A 42 -6.60 -12.49 6.88
C PRO A 42 -6.72 -12.07 8.36
N LEU A 43 -7.98 -12.14 8.84
CA LEU A 43 -8.49 -12.43 10.19
C LEU A 43 -7.96 -11.61 11.38
N GLU A 44 -8.58 -10.43 11.62
CA GLU A 44 -9.08 -9.95 12.93
C GLU A 44 -9.68 -8.53 12.81
N ALA A 45 -10.38 -8.25 11.71
CA ALA A 45 -10.81 -6.90 11.34
C ALA A 45 -12.31 -6.65 11.62
N PRO A 46 -12.70 -5.45 12.09
CA PRO A 46 -14.11 -5.09 12.23
C PRO A 46 -14.81 -5.09 10.87
N LEU A 47 -15.93 -5.81 10.80
CA LEU A 47 -16.74 -5.98 9.60
C LEU A 47 -17.50 -4.68 9.29
N ILE A 48 -17.36 -4.17 8.07
CA ILE A 48 -18.21 -3.08 7.56
C ILE A 48 -19.26 -3.69 6.65
N ALA A 49 -20.53 -3.47 6.96
CA ALA A 49 -21.64 -3.91 6.12
C ALA A 49 -21.68 -3.09 4.82
N HIS A 50 -21.50 -3.75 3.68
CA HIS A 50 -21.74 -3.14 2.37
C HIS A 50 -23.18 -3.43 1.90
N ALA A 51 -23.70 -2.57 1.02
CA ALA A 51 -24.99 -2.80 0.37
C ALA A 51 -25.00 -4.15 -0.37
N HIS A 52 -26.13 -4.86 -0.34
CA HIS A 52 -26.35 -6.23 -0.85
C HIS A 52 -25.84 -7.39 0.02
N GLY A 53 -25.68 -7.19 1.34
CA GLY A 53 -25.39 -8.29 2.27
C GLY A 53 -23.98 -8.87 2.16
N GLN A 54 -23.11 -8.20 1.42
CA GLN A 54 -21.70 -8.55 1.32
C GLN A 54 -20.94 -7.90 2.50
N HIS A 55 -20.18 -8.71 3.22
CA HIS A 55 -19.26 -8.22 4.24
C HIS A 55 -17.87 -8.12 3.61
N ALA A 56 -17.32 -6.91 3.57
CA ALA A 56 -15.94 -6.70 3.19
C ALA A 56 -15.11 -6.55 4.46
N PHE A 57 -14.04 -7.35 4.55
CA PHE A 57 -13.09 -7.30 5.65
C PHE A 57 -12.10 -6.19 5.37
N PHE A 58 -12.14 -5.14 6.19
CA PHE A 58 -11.14 -4.08 6.16
C PHE A 58 -10.43 -4.06 7.50
N PRO A 59 -9.18 -4.58 7.60
CA PRO A 59 -8.39 -4.36 8.80
C PRO A 59 -8.34 -2.85 9.05
N ASN A 60 -8.90 -2.46 10.20
CA ASN A 60 -8.86 -1.09 10.69
C ASN A 60 -7.38 -0.84 10.99
N LEU A 61 -6.69 -0.18 10.07
CA LEU A 61 -5.36 0.32 10.35
C LEU A 61 -5.56 1.76 10.78
N ASP A 62 -5.15 2.07 12.01
CA ASP A 62 -5.00 3.47 12.38
C ASP A 62 -3.98 4.14 11.42
N ALA A 63 -4.12 5.45 11.20
CA ALA A 63 -3.27 6.18 10.25
C ALA A 63 -1.77 5.97 10.52
N LYS A 64 -1.38 5.79 11.79
CA LYS A 64 0.00 5.54 12.19
C LYS A 64 0.48 4.14 11.78
N THR A 65 -0.29 3.09 12.05
CA THR A 65 0.05 1.72 11.63
C THR A 65 0.07 1.60 10.10
N SER A 66 -0.86 2.27 9.40
CA SER A 66 -0.86 2.36 7.93
C SER A 66 0.42 3.01 7.41
N LEU A 67 0.84 4.11 8.01
CA LEU A 67 2.07 4.81 7.62
C LEU A 67 3.31 3.94 7.83
N GLN A 68 3.38 3.21 8.95
CA GLN A 68 4.47 2.29 9.23
C GLN A 68 4.56 1.16 8.20
N ASP A 69 3.41 0.60 7.79
CA ASP A 69 3.38 -0.46 6.78
C ASP A 69 3.82 0.06 5.41
N VAL A 70 3.36 1.24 4.98
CA VAL A 70 3.80 1.86 3.72
C VAL A 70 5.31 2.14 3.74
N GLN A 71 5.85 2.62 4.86
CA GLN A 71 7.29 2.83 5.01
C GLN A 71 8.09 1.53 5.00
N ARG A 72 7.54 0.44 5.55
CA ARG A 72 8.13 -0.89 5.48
C ARG A 72 8.15 -1.39 4.04
N GLN A 73 7.02 -1.30 3.33
CA GLN A 73 6.90 -1.72 1.94
C GLN A 73 7.84 -0.93 1.02
N LYS A 74 7.94 0.39 1.22
CA LYS A 74 8.89 1.25 0.50
C LYS A 74 10.34 0.82 0.73
N ARG A 75 10.72 0.49 1.98
CA ARG A 75 12.07 -0.02 2.28
C ARG A 75 12.36 -1.34 1.59
N VAL A 76 11.41 -2.28 1.59
CA VAL A 76 11.56 -3.56 0.87
C VAL A 76 11.70 -3.34 -0.63
N LEU A 77 10.88 -2.46 -1.21
CA LEU A 77 10.96 -2.10 -2.62
C LEU A 77 12.34 -1.54 -2.97
N LEU A 78 12.85 -0.58 -2.19
CA LEU A 78 14.17 0.01 -2.40
C LEU A 78 15.32 -1.00 -2.22
N ALA A 79 15.21 -1.90 -1.25
CA ALA A 79 16.20 -2.96 -1.05
C ALA A 79 16.25 -3.93 -2.24
N ASN A 80 15.09 -4.34 -2.75
CA ASN A 80 14.99 -5.18 -3.94
C ASN A 80 15.55 -4.47 -5.19
N LEU A 81 15.33 -3.14 -5.31
CA LEU A 81 15.93 -2.34 -6.39
C LEU A 81 17.46 -2.25 -6.28
N GLY A 82 17.99 -2.12 -5.07
CA GLY A 82 19.43 -2.14 -4.82
C GLY A 82 20.08 -3.45 -5.24
N GLN A 83 19.46 -4.59 -4.89
CA GLN A 83 19.92 -5.93 -5.26
C GLN A 83 19.81 -6.25 -6.77
N LEU A 84 19.00 -5.48 -7.51
CA LEU A 84 18.83 -5.63 -8.96
C LEU A 84 19.83 -4.79 -9.78
N ASN A 85 20.58 -3.89 -9.15
CA ASN A 85 21.57 -3.02 -9.78
C ASN A 85 23.03 -3.47 -9.55
N GLU A 86 23.27 -4.55 -8.80
CA GLU A 86 24.56 -5.25 -8.65
C GLU A 86 24.63 -6.47 -9.58
#